data_AF-A0A6N8E956-F1
#
_entry.id   AF-A0A6N8E956-F1
#
_cell.length_a   1.000
_cell.length_b   1.000
_cell.length_c   1.000
_cell.angle_alpha   90.00
_cell.angle_beta   90.00
_cell.angle_gamma   90.00
#
_symmetry.space_group_name_H-M   'P 1'
#
loop_
_entity.id
_entity.type
_entity.pdbx_description
1 polymer ?
#
loop_
_entity_poly.entity_id
_entity_poly.type
_entity_poly.pdbx_seq_one_letter_code
_entity_poly.pdbx_strand_id
1 'polypeptide(L)'
;MSSVVELYEALSTAPDDRTRARVIAEAFERLEDRYPHLPDLATQGHVRESELRLQKEIEQLRAELKLDIERIKSDLLKWLVPLMFAQVAAIAALVKLL
;
A
#
# COMPACT_ATOMS: atom_id res chain seq x y z
N MET A 1 7.67 36.37 -10.55
CA MET A 1 8.60 35.75 -11.50
C MET A 1 8.99 34.38 -10.95
N SER A 2 9.43 33.42 -11.76
CA SER A 2 9.76 32.07 -11.25
C SER A 2 10.99 32.13 -10.34
N SER A 3 10.93 31.49 -9.17
CA SER A 3 12.01 31.43 -8.17
C SER A 3 13.36 30.94 -8.75
N VAL A 4 13.32 30.18 -9.84
CA VAL A 4 14.51 29.67 -10.55
C VAL A 4 15.17 30.76 -11.41
N VAL A 5 14.39 31.67 -11.97
CA VAL A 5 14.88 32.78 -12.81
C VAL A 5 15.59 33.82 -11.94
N GLU A 6 15.07 34.09 -10.74
CA GLU A 6 15.69 35.00 -9.77
C GLU A 6 17.04 34.46 -9.26
N LEU A 7 17.14 33.15 -9.01
CA LEU A 7 18.40 32.51 -8.63
C LEU A 7 19.44 32.57 -9.76
N TYR A 8 19.01 32.31 -11.01
CA TYR A 8 19.88 32.38 -12.17
C TYR A 8 20.47 33.79 -12.37
N GLU A 9 19.64 34.83 -12.30
CA GLU A 9 20.08 36.23 -12.41
C GLU A 9 21.00 36.64 -11.25
N ALA A 10 20.69 36.20 -10.03
CA ALA A 10 21.54 36.47 -8.86
C ALA A 10 22.92 35.79 -8.96
N LEU A 11 23.00 34.62 -9.59
CA LEU A 11 24.26 33.90 -9.80
C LEU A 11 25.06 34.44 -11.00
N SER A 12 24.39 34.86 -12.08
CA SER A 12 25.03 35.42 -13.28
C SER A 12 25.63 36.80 -13.04
N THR A 13 25.03 37.57 -12.13
CA THR A 13 25.45 38.94 -11.79
C THR A 13 26.45 38.99 -10.62
N ALA A 14 26.71 37.85 -9.97
CA ALA A 14 27.61 37.79 -8.82
C ALA A 14 29.08 38.05 -9.21
N PRO A 15 29.76 39.02 -8.55
CA PRO A 15 31.10 39.46 -8.94
C PRO A 15 32.22 38.45 -8.59
N ASP A 16 32.01 37.60 -7.61
CA ASP A 16 33.02 36.66 -7.11
C ASP A 16 32.41 35.35 -6.59
N ASP A 17 33.26 34.33 -6.43
CA ASP A 17 32.86 32.98 -6.01
C ASP A 17 32.23 32.96 -4.61
N ARG A 18 32.64 33.86 -3.71
CA ARG A 18 32.08 33.92 -2.36
C ARG A 18 30.67 34.47 -2.38
N THR A 19 30.41 35.47 -3.21
CA THR A 19 29.06 36.02 -3.41
C THR A 19 28.15 34.98 -4.09
N ARG A 20 28.65 34.24 -5.08
CA ARG A 20 27.91 33.09 -5.66
C ARG A 20 27.55 32.05 -4.61
N ALA A 21 28.52 31.62 -3.79
CA ALA A 21 28.29 30.64 -2.72
C ALA A 21 27.24 31.12 -1.71
N ARG A 22 27.23 32.41 -1.37
CA ARG A 22 26.24 33.02 -0.47
C ARG A 22 24.83 33.00 -1.07
N VAL A 23 24.70 33.36 -2.35
CA VAL A 23 23.41 33.30 -3.07
C VAL A 23 22.86 31.87 -3.11
N ILE A 24 23.73 30.87 -3.34
CA ILE A 24 23.35 29.45 -3.30
C ILE A 24 22.86 29.06 -1.89
N ALA A 25 23.60 29.42 -0.84
CA ALA A 25 23.24 29.10 0.54
C ALA A 25 21.87 29.69 0.92
N GLU A 26 21.61 30.96 0.60
CA GLU A 26 20.32 31.59 0.87
C GLU A 26 19.18 30.98 0.03
N ALA A 27 19.47 30.45 -1.16
CA ALA A 27 18.47 29.76 -1.98
C ALA A 27 18.10 28.40 -1.38
N PHE A 28 19.07 27.67 -0.81
CA PHE A 28 18.83 26.42 -0.09
C PHE A 28 18.06 26.64 1.21
N GLU A 29 18.39 27.67 1.99
CA GLU A 29 17.66 28.03 3.22
C GLU A 29 16.20 28.36 2.93
N ARG A 30 15.92 29.15 1.87
CA ARG A 30 14.55 29.44 1.41
C ARG A 30 13.81 28.20 0.88
N LEU A 31 14.53 27.19 0.38
CA LEU A 31 13.94 25.93 -0.08
C LEU A 31 13.54 25.04 1.10
N GLU A 32 14.40 24.96 2.12
CA GLU A 32 14.19 24.19 3.34
C GLU A 32 13.00 24.74 4.15
N ASP A 33 12.89 26.07 4.30
CA ASP A 33 11.72 26.73 4.91
C ASP A 33 10.42 26.46 4.15
N ARG A 34 10.50 26.33 2.82
CA ARG A 34 9.33 26.10 1.96
C ARG A 34 8.88 24.65 1.97
N TYR A 35 9.79 23.72 2.22
CA TYR A 35 9.52 22.29 2.28
C TYR A 35 10.21 21.67 3.50
N PRO A 36 9.70 21.94 4.72
CA PRO A 36 10.28 21.42 5.97
C PRO A 36 10.27 19.89 6.06
N HIS A 37 9.61 19.20 5.13
CA HIS A 37 9.51 17.75 5.04
C HIS A 37 10.47 17.12 4.03
N LEU A 38 11.31 17.90 3.32
CA LEU A 38 12.33 17.40 2.38
C LEU A 38 13.21 16.27 2.97
N PRO A 39 13.66 16.34 4.23
CA PRO A 39 14.46 15.28 4.84
C PRO A 39 13.70 13.96 5.05
N ASP A 40 12.37 14.03 5.15
CA ASP A 40 11.49 12.89 5.44
C ASP A 40 10.86 12.29 4.17
N LEU A 41 11.25 12.80 2.99
CA LEU A 41 10.82 12.23 1.73
C LEU A 41 11.40 10.82 1.59
N ALA A 42 10.50 9.83 1.58
CA ALA A 42 10.84 8.47 1.24
C ALA A 42 11.60 8.48 -0.09
N THR A 43 12.84 7.97 -0.08
CA THR A 43 13.62 7.82 -1.31
C THR A 43 12.84 6.93 -2.29
N GLN A 44 13.08 7.12 -3.59
CA GLN A 44 12.54 6.21 -4.62
C GLN A 44 12.81 4.73 -4.28
N GLY A 45 13.92 4.43 -3.59
CA GLY A 45 14.22 3.12 -3.04
C GLY A 45 13.25 2.66 -1.96
N HIS A 46 12.98 3.50 -0.94
CA HIS A 46 12.04 3.17 0.14
C HIS A 46 10.61 2.96 -0.35
N VAL A 47 10.18 3.74 -1.35
CA VAL A 47 8.87 3.56 -1.99
C VAL A 47 8.82 2.22 -2.72
N ARG A 48 9.82 1.93 -3.55
CA ARG A 48 9.88 0.66 -4.30
C ARG A 48 9.97 -0.56 -3.38
N GLU A 49 10.71 -0.47 -2.28
CA GLU A 49 10.78 -1.53 -1.28
C GLU A 49 9.42 -1.76 -0.61
N SER A 50 8.74 -0.68 -0.24
CA SER A 50 7.39 -0.75 0.34
C SER A 50 6.37 -1.33 -0.64
N GLU A 51 6.42 -0.94 -1.91
CA GLU A 51 5.57 -1.51 -2.96
C GLU A 51 5.78 -3.01 -3.13
N LEU A 52 7.04 -3.46 -3.19
CA LEU A 52 7.37 -4.89 -3.30
C LEU A 52 6.91 -5.68 -2.07
N ARG A 53 7.09 -5.12 -0.87
CA ARG A 53 6.61 -5.75 0.37
C ARG A 53 5.08 -5.87 0.37
N LEU A 54 4.39 -4.80 0.00
CA LEU A 54 2.92 -4.79 -0.07
C LEU A 54 2.40 -5.77 -1.13
N GLN A 55 3.04 -5.87 -2.30
CA GLN A 55 2.66 -6.87 -3.31
C GLN A 55 2.76 -8.29 -2.77
N LYS A 56 3.84 -8.61 -2.05
CA LYS A 56 4.02 -9.92 -1.41
C LYS A 56 2.95 -10.20 -0.36
N GLU A 57 2.66 -9.24 0.51
CA GLU A 57 1.62 -9.36 1.53
C GLU A 57 0.24 -9.59 0.89
N ILE A 58 -0.07 -8.89 -0.22
CA ILE A 58 -1.31 -9.09 -0.97
C ILE A 58 -1.40 -10.50 -1.56
N GLU A 59 -0.31 -11.02 -2.14
CA GLU A 59 -0.28 -12.38 -2.68
C GLU A 59 -0.47 -13.43 -1.60
N GLN A 60 0.17 -13.24 -0.44
CA GLN A 60 0.02 -14.12 0.73
C GLN A 60 -1.43 -14.12 1.24
N LEU A 61 -2.02 -12.94 1.46
CA LEU A 61 -3.41 -12.82 1.91
C LEU A 61 -4.39 -13.43 0.90
N ARG A 62 -4.14 -13.29 -0.40
CA ARG A 62 -4.95 -13.93 -1.45
C ARG A 62 -4.87 -15.45 -1.40
N ALA A 63 -3.70 -16.02 -1.10
CA ALA A 63 -3.54 -17.46 -0.96
C ALA A 63 -4.23 -17.99 0.30
N GLU A 64 -4.04 -17.32 1.44
CA GLU A 64 -4.70 -17.65 2.71
C GLU A 64 -6.22 -17.59 2.57
N LEU A 65 -6.76 -16.53 1.98
CA LEU A 65 -8.19 -16.38 1.78
C LEU A 65 -8.79 -17.49 0.90
N LYS A 66 -8.06 -17.94 -0.14
CA LYS A 66 -8.51 -19.06 -0.98
C LYS A 66 -8.59 -20.36 -0.17
N LEU A 67 -7.57 -20.64 0.66
CA LEU A 67 -7.56 -21.83 1.51
C LEU A 67 -8.69 -21.80 2.54
N ASP A 68 -8.94 -20.65 3.16
CA ASP A 68 -10.02 -20.51 4.13
C ASP A 68 -11.39 -20.71 3.48
N ILE A 69 -11.60 -20.19 2.26
CA ILE A 69 -12.83 -20.43 1.49
C ILE A 69 -13.01 -21.92 1.20
N GLU A 70 -11.95 -22.62 0.78
CA GLU A 70 -12.01 -24.06 0.50
C GLU A 70 -12.30 -24.87 1.77
N ARG A 71 -11.68 -24.51 2.90
CA ARG A 71 -11.92 -25.14 4.19
C ARG A 71 -13.36 -24.95 4.64
N ILE A 72 -13.88 -23.72 4.59
CA ILE A 72 -15.28 -23.43 4.95
C ILE A 72 -16.24 -24.21 4.04
N LYS A 73 -15.99 -24.27 2.73
CA LYS A 73 -16.80 -25.08 1.81
C LYS A 73 -16.78 -26.56 2.18
N SER A 74 -15.61 -27.10 2.49
CA SER A 74 -15.45 -28.50 2.91
C SER A 74 -16.18 -28.78 4.22
N ASP A 75 -16.03 -27.91 5.22
CA ASP A 75 -16.70 -28.03 6.51
C ASP A 75 -18.22 -27.94 6.37
N LEU A 76 -18.72 -27.01 5.55
CA LEU A 76 -20.14 -26.92 5.24
C LEU A 76 -20.65 -28.22 4.61
N LEU A 77 -19.95 -28.75 3.61
CA LEU A 77 -20.35 -30.00 2.95
C LEU A 77 -20.36 -31.18 3.93
N LYS A 78 -19.35 -31.26 4.79
CA LYS A 78 -19.20 -32.30 5.81
C LYS A 78 -20.40 -32.36 6.76
N TRP A 79 -20.99 -31.21 7.11
CA TRP A 79 -22.17 -31.15 7.98
C TRP A 79 -23.50 -31.24 7.23
N LEU A 80 -23.58 -30.61 6.06
CA LEU A 80 -24.83 -30.53 5.30
C LEU A 80 -25.22 -31.87 4.69
N VAL A 81 -24.26 -32.66 4.21
CA VAL A 81 -24.54 -33.97 3.59
C VAL A 81 -25.20 -34.96 4.57
N PRO A 82 -24.64 -35.24 5.76
CA PRO A 82 -25.29 -36.11 6.75
C PRO A 82 -26.65 -35.57 7.21
N LEU A 83 -26.77 -34.25 7.35
CA LEU A 83 -28.03 -33.62 7.74
C LEU A 83 -29.14 -33.87 6.70
N MET A 84 -28.83 -33.75 5.41
CA MET A 84 -29.78 -34.05 4.34
C MET A 84 -30.21 -35.52 4.35
N PHE A 85 -29.28 -36.46 4.59
CA PHE A 85 -29.62 -37.87 4.73
C PHE A 85 -30.53 -38.13 5.94
N ALA A 86 -30.25 -37.49 7.08
CA ALA A 86 -31.09 -37.59 8.27
C ALA A 86 -32.51 -37.06 8.01
N GLN A 87 -32.63 -35.93 7.30
CA GLN A 87 -33.93 -35.37 6.92
C GLN A 87 -34.72 -36.31 6.00
N VAL A 88 -34.08 -36.89 4.97
CA VAL A 88 -34.72 -37.86 4.07
C VAL A 88 -35.20 -39.10 4.83
N ALA A 89 -34.36 -39.64 5.72
CA ALA A 89 -34.73 -40.78 6.55
C ALA A 89 -35.92 -40.46 7.47
N ALA A 90 -35.94 -39.27 8.08
CA ALA A 90 -37.05 -38.83 8.93
C ALA A 90 -38.37 -38.72 8.14
N ILE A 91 -38.34 -38.14 6.94
CA ILE A 91 -39.53 -38.03 6.07
C ILE A 91 -40.04 -39.41 5.68
N ALA A 92 -39.15 -40.32 5.28
CA ALA A 92 -39.54 -41.70 4.91
C ALA A 92 -40.20 -42.45 6.08
N ALA A 93 -39.70 -42.28 7.30
CA ALA A 93 -40.29 -42.86 8.50
C ALA A 93 -41.70 -42.30 8.78
N LEU A 94 -41.89 -40.98 8.63
CA LEU A 94 -43.20 -40.34 8.80
C LEU A 94 -44.21 -40.84 7.77
N VAL A 95 -43.82 -40.93 6.49
CA VAL A 95 -44.70 -41.42 5.42
C VAL A 95 -45.12 -42.87 5.64
N LYS A 96 -44.24 -43.72 6.19
CA LYS A 96 -44.58 -45.13 6.49
C LYS A 96 -45.55 -45.27 7.67
N LEU A 97 -45.67 -44.25 8.51
CA LEU A 97 -46.49 -44.27 9.73
C LEU A 97 -47.90 -43.68 9.53
N LEU A 98 -48.13 -42.99 8.41
CA LEU A 98 -49.42 -42.49 7.90
C LEU A 98 -50.11 -43.54 7.04
#